data_AF-M5U9E1-F1
#
_entry.id   AF-M5U9E1-F1
#
_cell.length_a   1.000
_cell.length_b   1.000
_cell.length_c   1.000
_cell.angle_alpha   90.00
_cell.angle_beta   90.00
_cell.angle_gamma   90.00
#
_symmetry.space_group_name_H-M   'P 1'
#
loop_
_entity.id
_entity.type
_entity.pdbx_description
1 polymer ?
#
loop_
_entity_poly.entity_id
_entity_poly.type
_entity_poly.pdbx_seq_one_letter_code
_entity_poly.pdbx_strand_id
1 'polypeptide(L)'
;MNAGPQAPIVVEAESFSGQREDDVRQWHVIPAPDGAPAVADADQRKQAAEGASNGSYIRLLPDTRRTHGDKLIRGENFSPEAGKMAIISYSVHIETPGRYYVWVRAFSTGSEDNGIHVGIDGEWPEHGQRMQWCQGKNTWRWQCAQRTEKQHCGVPMEIYLDIETPGKKMIEFSMREDGFTMDQFLLTTDKNFRPE
;
A
#
# COMPACT_ATOMS: atom_id res chain seq x y z
N MET A 1 -16.62 -26.83 -15.12
CA MET A 1 -17.55 -26.14 -14.22
C MET A 1 -16.98 -24.76 -14.01
N ASN A 2 -17.65 -23.71 -14.47
CA ASN A 2 -17.20 -22.33 -14.20
C ASN A 2 -17.61 -22.00 -12.77
N ALA A 3 -16.65 -22.03 -11.85
CA ALA A 3 -16.84 -21.38 -10.56
C ALA A 3 -17.16 -19.90 -10.82
N GLY A 4 -18.16 -19.35 -10.14
CA GLY A 4 -18.43 -17.91 -10.19
C GLY A 4 -17.19 -17.11 -9.76
N PRO A 5 -17.17 -15.79 -10.01
CA PRO A 5 -16.05 -14.95 -9.59
C PRO A 5 -15.81 -15.12 -8.08
N GLN A 6 -14.56 -15.42 -7.71
CA GLN A 6 -14.15 -15.56 -6.33
C GLN A 6 -14.39 -14.23 -5.60
N ALA A 7 -14.92 -14.29 -4.38
CA ALA A 7 -15.01 -13.10 -3.54
C ALA A 7 -13.60 -12.50 -3.34
N PRO A 8 -13.46 -11.17 -3.36
CA PRO A 8 -12.17 -10.55 -3.09
C PRO A 8 -11.64 -10.91 -1.70
N ILE A 9 -10.33 -11.08 -1.60
CA ILE A 9 -9.64 -11.24 -0.32
C ILE A 9 -9.32 -9.84 0.19
N VAL A 10 -9.93 -9.44 1.31
CA VAL A 10 -9.71 -8.14 1.96
C VAL A 10 -8.80 -8.33 3.17
N VAL A 11 -7.81 -7.46 3.34
CA VAL A 11 -6.84 -7.52 4.43
C VAL A 11 -6.65 -6.13 5.04
N GLU A 12 -6.82 -6.05 6.36
CA GLU A 12 -6.54 -4.84 7.15
C GLU A 12 -5.02 -4.61 7.23
N ALA A 13 -4.57 -3.40 6.95
CA ALA A 13 -3.17 -3.09 6.82
C ALA A 13 -2.40 -3.25 8.14
N GLU A 14 -3.03 -3.03 9.29
CA GLU A 14 -2.43 -3.24 10.61
C GLU A 14 -2.12 -4.71 10.93
N SER A 15 -2.62 -5.67 10.14
CA SER A 15 -2.46 -7.11 10.37
C SER A 15 -1.17 -7.70 9.79
N PHE A 16 -0.19 -6.89 9.40
CA PHE A 16 1.06 -7.40 8.85
C PHE A 16 1.76 -8.35 9.83
N SER A 17 2.24 -9.47 9.32
CA SER A 17 2.84 -10.54 10.12
C SER A 17 4.32 -10.35 10.42
N GLY A 18 4.97 -9.40 9.74
CA GLY A 18 6.37 -9.08 9.95
C GLY A 18 6.81 -7.91 9.08
N GLN A 19 7.98 -7.38 9.42
CA GLN A 19 8.64 -6.30 8.73
C GLN A 19 10.15 -6.57 8.64
N ARG A 20 10.81 -6.07 7.58
CA ARG A 20 12.26 -6.12 7.38
C ARG A 20 12.78 -4.92 6.60
N GLU A 21 14.10 -4.78 6.53
CA GLU A 21 14.79 -3.66 5.86
C GLU A 21 14.32 -2.29 6.41
N ASP A 22 14.10 -2.23 7.72
CA ASP A 22 13.39 -1.16 8.42
C ASP A 22 14.26 -0.29 9.34
N ASP A 23 15.59 -0.38 9.20
CA ASP A 23 16.55 0.41 9.99
C ASP A 23 16.43 1.92 9.77
N VAL A 24 15.96 2.32 8.58
CA VAL A 24 15.87 3.74 8.16
C VAL A 24 14.44 4.25 8.17
N ARG A 25 13.48 3.41 7.80
CA ARG A 25 12.04 3.72 7.75
C ARG A 25 11.26 2.51 8.23
N GLN A 26 10.23 2.76 9.02
CA GLN A 26 9.46 1.73 9.68
C GLN A 26 7.96 1.98 9.53
N TRP A 27 7.18 0.93 9.27
CA TRP A 27 5.74 0.97 9.32
C TRP A 27 5.27 0.92 10.77
N HIS A 28 4.40 1.87 11.12
CA HIS A 28 3.79 1.93 12.44
C HIS A 28 2.29 1.75 12.30
N VAL A 29 1.73 0.86 13.13
CA VAL A 29 0.29 0.80 13.36
C VAL A 29 -0.12 2.03 14.16
N ILE A 30 -1.03 2.82 13.60
CA ILE A 30 -1.61 3.99 14.24
C ILE A 30 -3.09 3.67 14.52
N PRO A 31 -3.49 3.53 15.80
CA PRO A 31 -4.89 3.38 16.13
C PRO A 31 -5.62 4.69 15.84
N ALA A 32 -6.91 4.60 15.50
CA ALA A 32 -7.81 5.74 15.57
C ALA A 32 -7.84 6.25 17.03
N PRO A 33 -8.01 7.56 17.24
CA PRO A 33 -7.75 8.16 18.53
C PRO A 33 -8.68 7.57 19.59
N ASP A 34 -8.06 6.78 20.48
CA ASP A 34 -8.09 6.96 21.92
C ASP A 34 -6.68 6.66 22.48
N GLY A 35 -5.79 7.67 22.52
CA GLY A 35 -4.62 7.67 23.43
C GLY A 35 -3.19 7.68 22.88
N ALA A 36 -2.93 7.93 21.58
CA ALA A 36 -1.55 8.07 21.09
C ALA A 36 -0.91 9.42 21.51
N PRO A 37 0.38 9.46 21.92
CA PRO A 37 1.03 10.69 22.37
C PRO A 37 1.13 11.74 21.24
N ALA A 38 0.92 13.00 21.62
CA ALA A 38 0.93 14.14 20.72
C ALA A 38 2.31 14.34 20.06
N VAL A 39 2.37 14.09 18.77
CA VAL A 39 3.43 14.57 17.89
C VAL A 39 2.79 15.55 16.90
N ALA A 40 3.56 16.50 16.38
CA ALA A 40 3.15 17.78 15.77
C ALA A 40 2.26 17.75 14.48
N ASP A 41 1.43 16.73 14.30
CA ASP A 41 0.66 16.43 13.09
C ASP A 41 -0.72 15.83 13.43
N ALA A 42 -1.47 16.52 14.31
CA ALA A 42 -2.68 15.99 14.95
C ALA A 42 -3.91 15.96 14.02
N ASP A 43 -4.04 16.93 13.11
CA ASP A 43 -5.25 17.08 12.28
C ASP A 43 -5.32 16.08 11.11
N GLN A 44 -4.19 15.84 10.43
CA GLN A 44 -4.12 14.87 9.33
C GLN A 44 -4.32 13.44 9.86
N ARG A 45 -3.78 13.14 11.04
CA ARG A 45 -3.96 11.84 11.70
C ARG A 45 -5.39 11.62 12.19
N LYS A 46 -6.06 12.66 12.68
CA LYS A 46 -7.47 12.58 13.08
C LYS A 46 -8.38 12.25 11.90
N GLN A 47 -8.19 12.91 10.76
CA GLN A 47 -8.97 12.66 9.54
C GLN A 47 -8.72 11.25 8.96
N ALA A 48 -7.46 10.81 8.93
CA ALA A 48 -7.13 9.45 8.53
C ALA A 48 -7.77 8.42 9.46
N ALA A 49 -7.69 8.64 10.78
CA ALA A 49 -8.25 7.73 11.76
C ALA A 49 -9.77 7.56 11.69
N GLU A 50 -10.52 8.65 11.52
CA GLU A 50 -12.00 8.61 11.50
C GLU A 50 -12.56 7.84 10.29
N GLY A 51 -11.81 7.77 9.19
CA GLY A 51 -12.24 7.09 7.97
C GLY A 51 -11.63 5.71 7.74
N ALA A 52 -10.74 5.24 8.62
CA ALA A 52 -10.07 3.96 8.45
C ALA A 52 -11.01 2.78 8.72
N SER A 53 -10.91 1.69 7.95
CA SER A 53 -11.89 0.60 7.94
C SER A 53 -12.16 0.00 9.32
N ASN A 54 -11.08 -0.28 10.06
CA ASN A 54 -11.15 -0.84 11.40
C ASN A 54 -10.75 0.19 12.48
N GLY A 55 -10.85 1.49 12.15
CA GLY A 55 -10.35 2.55 13.02
C GLY A 55 -8.86 2.38 13.33
N SER A 56 -8.07 1.89 12.38
CA SER A 56 -6.61 1.78 12.47
C SER A 56 -6.03 1.82 11.06
N TYR A 57 -4.80 2.28 10.95
CA TYR A 57 -4.06 2.29 9.69
C TYR A 57 -2.57 2.11 9.96
N ILE A 58 -1.78 1.92 8.91
CA ILE A 58 -0.33 1.95 9.00
C ILE A 58 0.23 3.17 8.29
N ARG A 59 1.29 3.75 8.86
CA ARG A 59 2.04 4.85 8.27
C ARG A 59 3.53 4.58 8.32
N LEU A 60 4.21 4.94 7.25
CA LEU A 60 5.65 4.81 7.13
C LEU A 60 6.39 6.03 7.72
N LEU A 61 7.21 5.83 8.74
CA LEU A 61 7.88 6.90 9.49
C LEU A 61 9.39 6.62 9.67
N PRO A 62 10.21 7.63 10.05
CA PRO A 62 9.87 9.06 10.09
C PRO A 62 9.50 9.61 8.71
N ASP A 63 8.54 10.53 8.68
CA ASP A 63 8.16 11.26 7.46
C ASP A 63 9.00 12.54 7.39
N THR A 64 9.97 12.53 6.48
CA THR A 64 10.96 13.59 6.30
C THR A 64 10.79 14.38 5.00
N ARG A 65 9.90 13.93 4.11
CA ARG A 65 9.64 14.56 2.82
C ARG A 65 8.15 14.78 2.63
N ARG A 66 7.61 15.78 3.33
CA ARG A 66 6.17 16.08 3.34
C ARG A 66 5.72 16.88 2.13
N THR A 67 6.61 17.72 1.60
CA THR A 67 6.34 18.66 0.53
C THR A 67 7.44 18.67 -0.50
N HIS A 68 7.17 19.28 -1.66
CA HIS A 68 8.18 19.45 -2.71
C HIS A 68 9.37 20.33 -2.31
N GLY A 69 9.23 21.12 -1.23
CA GLY A 69 10.33 21.89 -0.66
C GLY A 69 11.34 21.03 0.11
N ASP A 70 10.93 19.84 0.54
CA ASP A 70 11.78 18.93 1.28
C ASP A 70 12.71 18.15 0.33
N LYS A 71 13.96 17.96 0.75
CA LYS A 71 14.99 17.33 -0.08
C LYS A 71 14.66 15.86 -0.31
N LEU A 72 14.63 15.45 -1.59
CA LEU A 72 14.58 14.04 -1.96
C LEU A 72 15.93 13.37 -1.69
N ILE A 73 15.92 12.30 -0.89
CA ILE A 73 17.09 11.50 -0.53
C ILE A 73 16.78 10.03 -0.84
N ARG A 74 17.44 9.50 -1.87
CA ARG A 74 17.30 8.10 -2.29
C ARG A 74 17.91 7.18 -1.24
N GLY A 75 17.21 6.09 -0.92
CA GLY A 75 17.64 5.16 0.13
C GLY A 75 17.34 5.66 1.54
N GLU A 76 16.56 6.74 1.67
CA GLU A 76 16.15 7.28 2.97
C GLU A 76 14.67 7.64 2.99
N ASN A 77 14.26 8.68 2.26
CA ASN A 77 12.86 9.12 2.16
C ASN A 77 12.18 8.73 0.85
N PHE A 78 12.95 8.14 -0.06
CA PHE A 78 12.47 7.68 -1.36
C PHE A 78 13.23 6.43 -1.80
N SER A 79 12.51 5.39 -2.21
CA SER A 79 13.08 4.19 -2.85
C SER A 79 12.41 3.96 -4.20
N PRO A 80 13.11 4.18 -5.33
CA PRO A 80 12.56 3.87 -6.65
C PRO A 80 12.56 2.36 -6.95
N GLU A 81 13.38 1.60 -6.23
CA GLU A 81 13.54 0.16 -6.37
C GLU A 81 12.64 -0.55 -5.36
N ALA A 82 11.81 -1.46 -5.87
CA ALA A 82 10.93 -2.29 -5.07
C ALA A 82 11.73 -3.28 -4.22
N GLY A 83 11.25 -3.60 -3.03
CA GLY A 83 11.86 -4.62 -2.17
C GLY A 83 13.20 -4.24 -1.55
N LYS A 84 13.53 -2.95 -1.48
CA LYS A 84 14.79 -2.48 -0.88
C LYS A 84 14.67 -1.95 0.54
N MET A 85 13.49 -1.44 0.92
CA MET A 85 13.33 -0.71 2.18
C MET A 85 11.91 -0.81 2.71
N ALA A 86 11.82 -0.86 4.04
CA ALA A 86 10.59 -0.91 4.83
C ALA A 86 9.55 -1.86 4.23
N ILE A 87 9.90 -3.14 4.26
CA ILE A 87 9.09 -4.20 3.68
C ILE A 87 8.20 -4.78 4.77
N ILE A 88 6.89 -4.83 4.53
CA ILE A 88 5.90 -5.52 5.38
C ILE A 88 5.32 -6.71 4.64
N SER A 89 4.98 -7.78 5.38
CA SER A 89 4.53 -9.04 4.80
C SER A 89 3.21 -9.53 5.43
N TYR A 90 2.30 -9.99 4.58
CA TYR A 90 0.98 -10.53 4.94
C TYR A 90 0.86 -11.98 4.47
N SER A 91 0.49 -12.88 5.37
CA SER A 91 0.24 -14.28 5.05
C SER A 91 -1.19 -14.46 4.53
N VAL A 92 -1.35 -14.66 3.22
CA VAL A 92 -2.65 -14.83 2.56
C VAL A 92 -2.77 -16.25 2.00
N HIS A 93 -3.93 -16.88 2.16
CA HIS A 93 -4.20 -18.18 1.54
C HIS A 93 -4.88 -18.00 0.18
N ILE A 94 -4.26 -18.53 -0.88
CA ILE A 94 -4.78 -18.48 -2.25
C ILE A 94 -5.40 -19.84 -2.58
N GLU A 95 -6.72 -19.87 -2.74
CA GLU A 95 -7.44 -21.11 -3.08
C GLU A 95 -7.31 -21.46 -4.56
N THR A 96 -7.39 -20.45 -5.44
CA THR A 96 -7.40 -20.64 -6.90
C THR A 96 -6.25 -19.87 -7.54
N PRO A 97 -5.34 -20.52 -8.26
CA PRO A 97 -4.31 -19.84 -9.05
C PRO A 97 -4.93 -18.87 -10.07
N GLY A 98 -4.23 -17.77 -10.34
CA GLY A 98 -4.65 -16.80 -11.33
C GLY A 98 -3.98 -15.45 -11.15
N ARG A 99 -4.41 -14.50 -11.98
CA ARG A 99 -4.03 -13.09 -11.85
C ARG A 99 -4.90 -12.43 -10.79
N TYR A 100 -4.27 -11.90 -9.76
CA TYR A 100 -4.91 -11.10 -8.73
C TYR A 100 -4.56 -9.63 -8.91
N TYR A 101 -5.57 -8.81 -9.19
CA TYR A 101 -5.45 -7.35 -9.16
C TYR A 101 -5.35 -6.89 -7.72
N VAL A 102 -4.31 -6.10 -7.42
CA VAL A 102 -4.10 -5.56 -6.08
C VAL A 102 -4.70 -4.17 -6.03
N TRP A 103 -5.68 -4.01 -5.16
CA TRP A 103 -6.22 -2.73 -4.76
C TRP A 103 -5.65 -2.36 -3.41
N VAL A 104 -5.25 -1.11 -3.24
CA VAL A 104 -4.82 -0.57 -1.95
C VAL A 104 -5.65 0.66 -1.65
N ARG A 105 -6.05 0.82 -0.40
CA ARG A 105 -6.74 2.00 0.10
C ARG A 105 -5.74 2.84 0.87
N ALA A 106 -5.44 4.01 0.32
CA ALA A 106 -4.41 4.89 0.86
C ALA A 106 -4.99 6.26 1.23
N PHE A 107 -4.35 6.90 2.21
CA PHE A 107 -4.59 8.29 2.59
C PHE A 107 -3.34 9.08 2.28
N SER A 108 -3.33 9.78 1.14
CA SER A 108 -2.20 10.62 0.75
C SER A 108 -2.54 12.09 0.98
N THR A 109 -1.60 12.84 1.53
CA THR A 109 -1.72 14.27 1.81
C THR A 109 -1.11 15.12 0.69
N GLY A 110 -0.10 14.60 -0.01
CA GLY A 110 0.68 15.34 -1.01
C GLY A 110 1.21 14.47 -2.15
N SER A 111 2.05 15.02 -3.02
CA SER A 111 2.70 14.22 -4.07
C SER A 111 3.82 13.31 -3.54
N GLU A 112 4.22 13.52 -2.28
CA GLU A 112 5.46 12.99 -1.74
C GLU A 112 5.25 11.79 -0.81
N ASP A 113 3.99 11.44 -0.51
CA ASP A 113 3.56 10.34 0.35
C ASP A 113 2.57 9.41 -0.38
N ASN A 114 2.69 9.30 -1.70
CA ASN A 114 1.61 8.82 -2.56
C ASN A 114 1.96 7.61 -3.42
N GLY A 115 3.04 6.90 -3.12
CA GLY A 115 3.37 5.66 -3.80
C GLY A 115 3.96 4.56 -2.92
N ILE A 116 3.77 3.33 -3.41
CA ILE A 116 4.24 2.10 -2.79
C ILE A 116 4.56 1.06 -3.89
N HIS A 117 5.24 -0.02 -3.52
CA HIS A 117 5.38 -1.21 -4.35
C HIS A 117 4.69 -2.40 -3.67
N VAL A 118 4.21 -3.36 -4.46
CA VAL A 118 3.71 -4.65 -4.02
C VAL A 118 4.58 -5.78 -4.58
N GLY A 119 4.76 -6.82 -3.79
CA GLY A 119 5.52 -8.03 -4.11
C GLY A 119 4.81 -9.28 -3.60
N ILE A 120 5.38 -10.44 -3.92
CA ILE A 120 4.87 -11.74 -3.50
C ILE A 120 6.02 -12.72 -3.28
N ASP A 121 6.01 -13.42 -2.15
CA ASP A 121 7.00 -14.47 -1.80
C ASP A 121 8.47 -13.99 -1.92
N GLY A 122 8.74 -12.72 -1.61
CA GLY A 122 10.08 -12.12 -1.73
C GLY A 122 10.39 -11.53 -3.12
N GLU A 123 9.55 -11.79 -4.11
CA GLU A 123 9.70 -11.31 -5.48
C GLU A 123 8.93 -10.00 -5.72
N TRP A 124 9.43 -9.20 -6.66
CA TRP A 124 8.87 -7.87 -6.98
C TRP A 124 8.56 -7.74 -8.49
N PRO A 125 7.48 -8.38 -8.97
CA PRO A 125 7.11 -8.37 -10.39
C PRO A 125 6.94 -6.96 -10.94
N GLU A 126 7.14 -6.77 -12.25
CA GLU A 126 7.02 -5.46 -12.90
C GLU A 126 5.67 -4.78 -12.56
N HIS A 127 4.56 -5.51 -12.71
CA HIS A 127 3.21 -5.04 -12.40
C HIS A 127 2.88 -4.98 -10.90
N GLY A 128 3.87 -5.20 -10.02
CA GLY A 128 3.75 -4.87 -8.60
C GLY A 128 4.31 -3.48 -8.27
N GLN A 129 5.03 -2.83 -9.19
CA GLN A 129 5.84 -1.68 -8.83
C GLN A 129 5.18 -0.34 -9.16
N ARG A 130 5.52 0.71 -8.38
CA ARG A 130 5.19 2.11 -8.66
C ARG A 130 3.69 2.39 -8.69
N MET A 131 2.98 1.82 -7.74
CA MET A 131 1.58 2.18 -7.50
C MET A 131 1.51 3.64 -7.04
N GLN A 132 0.53 4.42 -7.52
CA GLN A 132 0.48 5.86 -7.24
C GLN A 132 -0.93 6.48 -7.15
N TRP A 133 -1.09 7.44 -6.22
CA TRP A 133 -2.31 8.21 -5.98
C TRP A 133 -2.14 9.69 -6.34
N CYS A 134 -2.55 10.09 -7.54
CA CYS A 134 -2.57 11.51 -7.95
C CYS A 134 -3.79 12.30 -7.43
N GLN A 135 -4.91 11.63 -7.14
CA GLN A 135 -6.18 12.24 -6.78
C GLN A 135 -6.65 11.76 -5.40
N GLY A 136 -7.66 12.43 -4.83
CA GLY A 136 -8.25 12.04 -3.54
C GLY A 136 -7.34 12.36 -2.35
N LYS A 137 -6.69 13.54 -2.38
CA LYS A 137 -5.83 13.97 -1.28
C LYS A 137 -6.68 14.24 -0.03
N ASN A 138 -6.13 13.91 1.12
CA ASN A 138 -6.79 14.02 2.43
C ASN A 138 -8.10 13.22 2.53
N THR A 139 -8.22 12.14 1.75
CA THR A 139 -9.34 11.19 1.79
C THR A 139 -8.82 9.78 1.59
N TRP A 140 -9.46 8.78 2.21
CA TRP A 140 -9.21 7.38 1.89
C TRP A 140 -9.64 7.08 0.46
N ARG A 141 -8.75 6.48 -0.32
CA ARG A 141 -9.04 6.18 -1.72
C ARG A 141 -8.44 4.86 -2.16
N TRP A 142 -9.31 4.00 -2.69
CA TRP A 142 -8.93 2.82 -3.42
C TRP A 142 -8.25 3.17 -4.74
N GLN A 143 -7.19 2.44 -5.07
CA GLN A 143 -6.52 2.54 -6.36
C GLN A 143 -5.99 1.17 -6.78
N CYS A 144 -5.89 0.97 -8.08
CA CYS A 144 -5.15 -0.11 -8.74
C CYS A 144 -4.59 0.49 -10.03
N ALA A 145 -3.45 1.17 -9.96
CA ALA A 145 -2.86 1.86 -11.12
C ALA A 145 -1.34 1.98 -11.01
N GLN A 146 -0.66 1.62 -12.10
CA GLN A 146 0.81 1.62 -12.16
C GLN A 146 1.33 2.86 -12.87
N ARG A 147 2.15 3.67 -12.19
CA ARG A 147 2.88 4.78 -12.81
C ARG A 147 3.80 4.27 -13.92
N THR A 148 3.71 4.90 -15.10
CA THR A 148 4.65 4.72 -16.20
C THR A 148 5.31 6.05 -16.58
N GLU A 149 6.30 5.98 -17.47
CA GLU A 149 6.90 7.19 -18.05
C GLU A 149 5.87 8.02 -18.84
N LYS A 150 4.95 7.35 -19.55
CA LYS A 150 3.90 8.00 -20.36
C LYS A 150 2.71 8.47 -19.53
N GLN A 151 2.40 7.77 -18.44
CA GLN A 151 1.23 8.03 -17.60
C GLN A 151 1.65 8.12 -16.13
N HIS A 152 2.01 9.34 -15.70
CA HIS A 152 2.51 9.61 -14.36
C HIS A 152 1.49 9.39 -13.24
N CYS A 153 0.19 9.43 -13.54
CA CYS A 153 -0.86 9.14 -12.56
C CYS A 153 -1.33 7.69 -12.54
N GLY A 154 -0.64 6.85 -13.31
CA GLY A 154 -0.83 5.41 -13.33
C GLY A 154 -1.83 4.94 -14.38
N VAL A 155 -1.50 3.84 -15.05
CA VAL A 155 -2.40 3.12 -15.96
C VAL A 155 -3.31 2.23 -15.09
N PRO A 156 -4.64 2.38 -15.15
CA PRO A 156 -5.55 1.59 -14.32
C PRO A 156 -5.45 0.08 -14.59
N MET A 157 -5.63 -0.73 -13.55
CA MET A 157 -5.60 -2.19 -13.57
C MET A 157 -4.26 -2.81 -14.02
N GLU A 158 -3.17 -2.04 -13.97
CA GLU A 158 -1.82 -2.53 -14.24
C GLU A 158 -1.02 -2.83 -12.96
N ILE A 159 -1.71 -2.89 -11.81
CA ILE A 159 -1.17 -3.42 -10.57
C ILE A 159 -1.78 -4.81 -10.31
N TYR A 160 -0.98 -5.86 -10.49
CA TYR A 160 -1.41 -7.24 -10.30
C TYR A 160 -0.26 -8.20 -9.98
N LEU A 161 -0.61 -9.35 -9.42
CA LEU A 161 0.26 -10.47 -9.13
C LEU A 161 -0.26 -11.71 -9.87
N ASP A 162 0.59 -12.37 -10.64
CA ASP A 162 0.27 -13.67 -11.24
C ASP A 162 0.68 -14.77 -10.25
N ILE A 163 -0.30 -15.53 -9.76
CA ILE A 163 -0.10 -16.57 -8.74
C ILE A 163 -0.39 -17.93 -9.35
N GLU A 164 0.66 -18.72 -9.58
CA GLU A 164 0.56 -19.98 -10.34
C GLU A 164 0.15 -21.18 -9.48
N THR A 165 0.32 -21.10 -8.17
CA THR A 165 0.09 -22.22 -7.25
C THR A 165 -0.82 -21.82 -6.09
N PRO A 166 -1.76 -22.69 -5.69
CA PRO A 166 -2.58 -22.45 -4.51
C PRO A 166 -1.76 -22.60 -3.24
N GLY A 167 -2.32 -22.16 -2.12
CA GLY A 167 -1.72 -22.27 -0.79
C GLY A 167 -1.34 -20.92 -0.20
N LYS A 168 -0.55 -20.97 0.87
CA LYS A 168 -0.08 -19.77 1.57
C LYS A 168 0.91 -19.00 0.69
N LYS A 169 0.67 -17.70 0.54
CA LYS A 169 1.51 -16.71 -0.12
C LYS A 169 1.82 -15.57 0.82
N MET A 170 3.02 -15.02 0.72
CA MET A 170 3.41 -13.81 1.42
C MET A 170 3.22 -12.63 0.48
N ILE A 171 2.14 -11.88 0.65
CA ILE A 171 1.92 -10.64 -0.07
C ILE A 171 2.70 -9.55 0.66
N GLU A 172 3.52 -8.80 -0.07
CA GLU A 172 4.46 -7.87 0.54
C GLU A 172 4.28 -6.46 -0.02
N PHE A 173 4.59 -5.46 0.78
CA PHE A 173 4.64 -4.07 0.33
C PHE A 173 5.96 -3.44 0.77
N SER A 174 6.57 -2.63 -0.09
CA SER A 174 7.80 -1.90 0.22
C SER A 174 7.65 -0.42 -0.05
N MET A 175 8.41 0.38 0.69
CA MET A 175 8.46 1.83 0.50
C MET A 175 8.76 2.19 -0.95
N ARG A 176 7.98 3.14 -1.48
CA ARG A 176 8.45 4.03 -2.55
C ARG A 176 8.75 5.42 -2.01
N GLU A 177 7.89 5.91 -1.11
CA GLU A 177 7.94 7.23 -0.49
C GLU A 177 7.68 7.09 1.02
N ASP A 178 8.41 7.83 1.87
CA ASP A 178 8.08 7.91 3.30
C ASP A 178 6.78 8.70 3.54
N GLY A 179 6.21 8.60 4.74
CA GLY A 179 4.91 9.20 5.05
C GLY A 179 3.69 8.48 4.44
N PHE A 180 3.89 7.54 3.50
CA PHE A 180 2.80 6.77 2.89
C PHE A 180 1.92 6.10 3.95
N THR A 181 0.61 6.17 3.73
CA THR A 181 -0.41 5.71 4.68
C THR A 181 -1.44 4.82 3.96
N MET A 182 -1.70 3.63 4.51
CA MET A 182 -2.74 2.70 4.04
C MET A 182 -3.48 2.04 5.21
N ASP A 183 -4.75 1.71 5.02
CA ASP A 183 -5.56 1.00 6.00
C ASP A 183 -6.05 -0.36 5.52
N GLN A 184 -6.18 -0.55 4.20
CA GLN A 184 -6.58 -1.83 3.63
C GLN A 184 -5.90 -2.12 2.29
N PHE A 185 -5.80 -3.40 1.98
CA PHE A 185 -5.65 -3.85 0.59
C PHE A 185 -6.60 -5.00 0.28
N LEU A 186 -6.79 -5.22 -1.02
CA LEU A 186 -7.68 -6.24 -1.55
C LEU A 186 -7.02 -6.94 -2.74
N LEU A 187 -7.27 -8.24 -2.85
CA LEU A 187 -6.90 -9.07 -3.99
C LEU A 187 -8.17 -9.60 -4.66
N THR A 188 -8.26 -9.47 -5.98
CA THR A 188 -9.40 -9.99 -6.76
C THR A 188 -8.96 -10.49 -8.12
N THR A 189 -9.56 -11.57 -8.60
CA THR A 189 -9.36 -12.04 -9.98
C THR A 189 -10.24 -11.31 -10.98
N ASP A 190 -11.22 -10.52 -10.52
CA ASP A 190 -12.10 -9.75 -11.40
C ASP A 190 -11.49 -8.38 -11.73
N LYS A 191 -11.04 -8.21 -12.98
CA LYS A 191 -10.51 -6.94 -13.52
C LYS A 191 -11.53 -5.79 -13.44
N ASN A 192 -12.82 -6.10 -13.45
CA ASN A 192 -13.90 -5.12 -13.45
C ASN A 192 -14.36 -4.75 -12.03
N PHE A 193 -13.86 -5.44 -11.00
CA PHE A 193 -14.19 -5.12 -9.61
C PHE A 193 -13.79 -3.68 -9.27
N ARG A 194 -14.68 -2.95 -8.61
CA ARG A 194 -14.44 -1.61 -8.08
C ARG A 194 -14.86 -1.62 -6.61
N PRO A 195 -13.92 -1.52 -5.67
CA PRO A 195 -14.28 -1.39 -4.26
C PRO A 195 -15.01 -0.06 -4.02
N GLU A 196 -15.95 -0.08 -3.09
CA GLU A 196 -16.68 1.09 -2.60
C GLU A 196 -15.89 1.83 -1.51
#